data_AF-A0A0F9NSS1-F1
#
_entry.id   AF-A0A0F9NSS1-F1
#
_cell.length_a   1.000
_cell.length_b   1.000
_cell.length_c   1.000
_cell.angle_alpha   90.00
_cell.angle_beta   90.00
_cell.angle_gamma   90.00
#
_symmetry.space_group_name_H-M   'P 1'
#
loop_
_entity.id
_entity.type
_entity.pdbx_description
1 polymer ?
#
loop_
_entity_poly.entity_id
_entity_poly.type
_entity_poly.pdbx_seq_one_letter_code
_entity_poly.pdbx_strand_id
1 'polypeptide(L)' 'MSVNYQEIDFQCPECGSLLKHTLLGFLFCKECDKEFTEEEIRENYST' A
#
# COMPACT_ATOMS: atom_id res chain seq x y z
N MET A 1 25.16 9.06 -4.80
CA MET A 1 24.03 8.82 -3.88
C MET A 1 23.18 7.70 -4.46
N SER A 2 23.22 6.51 -3.86
CA SER A 2 22.30 5.43 -4.20
C SER A 2 20.96 5.75 -3.54
N VAL A 3 19.97 6.18 -4.31
CA VAL A 3 18.60 6.30 -3.82
C VAL A 3 18.15 4.88 -3.52
N ASN A 4 18.09 4.53 -2.24
CA ASN A 4 17.50 3.28 -1.80
C ASN A 4 16.01 3.41 -2.12
N TYR A 5 15.60 2.92 -3.29
CA TYR A 5 14.19 2.64 -3.56
C TYR A 5 13.81 1.50 -2.63
N GLN A 6 13.56 1.84 -1.36
CA GLN A 6 12.77 0.99 -0.50
C GLN A 6 11.42 0.95 -1.19
N GLU A 7 11.15 -0.12 -1.94
CA GLU A 7 9.79 -0.52 -2.26
C GLU A 7 9.09 -0.65 -0.90
N ILE A 8 8.35 0.39 -0.51
CA ILE A 8 7.63 0.39 0.75
C ILE A 8 6.49 -0.58 0.54
N ASP A 9 6.69 -1.81 1.01
CA ASP A 9 5.65 -2.83 1.05
C ASP A 9 4.57 -2.37 2.05
N PHE A 10 3.49 -1.79 1.55
CA PHE A 10 2.36 -1.37 2.38
C PHE A 10 1.53 -2.59 2.78
N GLN A 11 1.09 -2.64 4.04
CA GLN A 11 0.14 -3.65 4.49
C GLN A 11 -1.29 -3.12 4.43
N CYS A 12 -2.22 -3.99 4.05
CA CYS A 12 -3.64 -3.71 3.99
C CYS A 12 -4.15 -3.43 5.40
N PRO A 13 -4.80 -2.28 5.64
CA PRO A 13 -5.30 -1.92 6.98
C PRO A 13 -6.40 -2.85 7.48
N GLU A 14 -7.10 -3.57 6.59
CA GLU A 14 -8.19 -4.46 6.97
C GLU A 14 -7.73 -5.88 7.33
N CYS A 15 -6.75 -6.44 6.62
CA CYS A 15 -6.33 -7.84 6.79
C CYS A 15 -4.84 -8.04 7.07
N GLY A 16 -4.03 -6.98 7.04
CA GLY A 16 -2.58 -7.04 7.24
C GLY A 16 -1.78 -7.63 6.08
N SER A 17 -2.44 -8.03 4.99
CA SER A 17 -1.76 -8.60 3.81
C SER A 17 -0.99 -7.54 3.03
N LEU A 18 0.08 -7.93 2.34
CA LEU A 18 0.85 -7.02 1.50
C LEU A 18 0.02 -6.50 0.32
N LEU A 19 -0.04 -5.17 0.22
CA LEU A 19 -0.64 -4.45 -0.89
C LEU A 19 0.33 -4.42 -2.06
N LYS A 20 -0.20 -4.54 -3.27
CA LYS A 20 0.58 -4.43 -4.50
C LYS A 20 0.33 -3.09 -5.16
N HIS A 21 1.39 -2.40 -5.54
CA HIS A 21 1.25 -1.24 -6.41
C HIS A 21 0.72 -1.65 -7.79
N THR A 22 -0.37 -1.03 -8.19
CA THR A 22 -0.93 -1.10 -9.53
C THR A 22 -0.23 -0.07 -10.42
N LEU A 23 -0.34 -0.24 -11.75
CA LEU A 23 0.23 0.69 -12.74
C LEU A 23 -0.35 2.11 -12.65
N LEU A 24 -1.52 2.25 -12.00
CA LEU A 24 -2.21 3.52 -11.81
C LEU A 24 -1.80 4.24 -10.51
N GLY A 25 -0.88 3.68 -9.73
CA GLY A 25 -0.43 4.24 -8.45
C GLY A 25 -1.31 3.86 -7.25
N PHE A 26 -2.31 2.98 -7.43
CA PHE A 26 -3.12 2.44 -6.33
C PHE A 26 -2.48 1.22 -5.69
N LEU A 27 -2.84 0.94 -4.46
CA LEU A 27 -2.42 -0.20 -3.65
C LEU A 27 -3.54 -1.24 -3.58
N PHE A 28 -3.39 -2.35 -4.28
CA PHE A 28 -4.39 -3.42 -4.34
C PHE A 28 -4.12 -4.51 -3.31
N CYS A 29 -5.14 -4.84 -2.52
CA CYS A 29 -5.16 -6.01 -1.64
C CYS A 29 -5.86 -7.17 -2.33
N LYS A 30 -5.12 -8.26 -2.58
CA LYS A 30 -5.68 -9.49 -3.15
C LYS A 30 -6.64 -10.21 -2.20
N GLU A 31 -6.38 -10.19 -0.90
CA GLU A 31 -7.19 -10.92 0.08
C GLU A 31 -8.55 -10.23 0.32
N CYS A 32 -8.57 -8.90 0.31
CA CYS A 32 -9.81 -8.12 0.44
C CYS A 32 -10.51 -7.85 -0.90
N ASP A 33 -9.84 -8.15 -2.03
CA ASP A 33 -10.25 -7.75 -3.39
C ASP A 33 -10.61 -6.25 -3.46
N LYS A 34 -9.76 -5.41 -2.84
CA LYS A 34 -9.97 -3.96 -2.69
C LYS A 34 -8.75 -3.17 -3.11
N GLU A 35 -8.99 -2.00 -3.68
CA GLU A 35 -7.98 -1.00 -4.01
C GLU A 35 -7.99 0.11 -2.96
N PHE A 36 -6.80 0.56 -2.58
CA PHE A 36 -6.55 1.66 -1.67
C PHE A 36 -5.68 2.70 -2.36
N THR A 37 -5.89 3.96 -2.05
CA THR A 37 -4.96 5.03 -2.43
C THR A 37 -3.80 5.13 -1.44
N GLU A 38 -2.65 5.67 -1.86
CA GLU A 38 -1.57 5.98 -0.91
C GLU A 38 -2.02 6.97 0.18
N GLU A 39 -2.98 7.85 -0.13
CA GLU A 39 -3.58 8.79 0.83
C GLU A 39 -4.37 8.06 1.92
N GLU A 40 -5.27 7.14 1.55
CA GLU A 40 -6.02 6.31 2.50
C GLU A 40 -5.10 5.47 3.38
N ILE A 41 -4.04 4.92 2.79
CA ILE A 41 -3.05 4.15 3.55
C ILE A 41 -2.31 5.07 4.53
N ARG A 42 -1.83 6.24 4.09
CA ARG A 42 -1.17 7.20 4.98
C ARG A 42 -2.08 7.65 6.13
N GLU A 43 -3.36 7.88 5.90
CA GLU A 43 -4.31 8.21 6.96
C GLU A 43 -4.44 7.08 8.00
N ASN A 44 -4.47 5.82 7.54
CA ASN A 44 -4.52 4.66 8.43
C ASN A 44 -3.26 4.47 9.29
N TYR A 45 -2.07 4.82 8.78
CA TYR A 45 -0.80 4.69 9.51
C TYR A 45 -0.38 5.94 10.30
N SER A 46 -1.17 7.03 10.27
CA SER A 46 -0.86 8.30 10.95
C SER A 46 -1.46 8.44 12.37
N THR A 47 -1.99 7.37 12.96
CA THR A 47 -2.48 7.30 14.36
C THR A 47 -1.58 6.44 15.22
#